data_AF-A0A8B9GBL1-F1
#
_entry.id   AF-A0A8B9GBL1-F1
#
_cell.length_a   1.000
_cell.length_b   1.000
_cell.length_c   1.000
_cell.angle_alpha   90.00
_cell.angle_beta   90.00
_cell.angle_gamma   90.00
#
_symmetry.space_group_name_H-M   'P 1'
#
loop_
_entity.id
_entity.type
_entity.pdbx_description
1 polymer ?
#
loop_
_entity_poly.entity_id
_entity_poly.type
_entity_poly.pdbx_seq_one_letter_code
_entity_poly.pdbx_strand_id
1 'polypeptide(L)'
;MAGVAACGCPRTGARTTLPEADGYSPPPALNQLRRACSIGPARPRPATSERVLVRPAARCRHLASRRGAGGDPGVGMFLTTVLFRKRIPGHQWIGKYRRPRVVTLAMKQAMIRRLEIEAENEYWLSRPYLTREQEYKHNTEERLARWEAFKSRVRAKLPEHRYISDDLNHLNVTRKWTT
;
A
#
# COMPACT_ATOMS: atom_id res chain seq x y z
N MET A 1 -17.83 53.48 24.14
CA MET A 1 -17.50 54.52 23.15
C MET A 1 -16.80 53.85 21.99
N ALA A 2 -17.44 53.85 20.82
CA ALA A 2 -16.95 53.23 19.60
C ALA A 2 -15.88 54.14 18.95
N GLY A 3 -14.74 53.57 18.62
CA GLY A 3 -13.71 54.21 17.80
C GLY A 3 -13.57 53.47 16.49
N VAL A 4 -14.29 53.96 15.47
CA VAL A 4 -14.08 53.61 14.07
C VAL A 4 -13.01 54.55 13.53
N ALA A 5 -11.89 54.01 13.04
CA ALA A 5 -10.92 54.75 12.26
C ALA A 5 -10.68 54.02 10.96
N ALA A 6 -11.10 54.67 9.88
CA ALA A 6 -11.02 54.21 8.51
C ALA A 6 -9.70 54.65 7.86
N CYS A 7 -9.38 53.95 6.77
CA CYS A 7 -8.66 54.41 5.58
C CYS A 7 -7.14 54.59 5.63
N GLY A 8 -6.45 53.88 4.72
CA GLY A 8 -5.09 54.22 4.33
C GLY A 8 -4.33 53.16 3.52
N CYS A 9 -4.92 52.55 2.48
CA CYS A 9 -4.14 51.75 1.52
C CYS A 9 -3.74 52.62 0.32
N PRO A 10 -2.44 52.88 0.07
CA PRO A 10 -2.01 53.43 -1.21
C PRO A 10 -2.02 52.32 -2.27
N ARG A 11 -2.82 52.53 -3.32
CA ARG A 11 -2.73 51.82 -4.60
C ARG A 11 -1.53 52.36 -5.38
N THR A 12 -0.47 51.58 -5.47
CA THR A 12 0.55 51.64 -6.53
C THR A 12 0.85 50.17 -6.88
N GLY A 13 0.51 49.66 -8.06
CA GLY A 13 1.02 50.12 -9.33
C GLY A 13 2.33 49.42 -9.67
N ALA A 14 2.36 48.08 -9.67
CA ALA A 14 3.46 47.30 -10.24
C ALA A 14 2.88 46.14 -11.05
N ARG A 15 2.79 46.38 -12.36
CA ARG A 15 2.44 45.40 -13.38
C ARG A 15 3.71 44.58 -13.65
N THR A 16 3.98 43.57 -12.82
CA THR A 16 5.01 42.58 -13.14
C THR A 16 4.48 41.71 -14.25
N THR A 17 5.04 41.90 -15.44
CA THR A 17 4.95 41.00 -16.57
C THR A 17 5.35 39.59 -16.12
N LEU A 18 4.38 38.68 -16.05
CA LEU A 18 4.64 37.25 -16.02
C LEU A 18 5.46 36.90 -17.26
N PRO A 19 6.58 36.18 -17.16
CA PRO A 19 7.21 35.62 -18.34
C PRO A 19 6.23 34.66 -19.01
N GLU A 20 6.09 34.84 -20.32
CA GLU A 20 5.32 34.00 -21.23
C GLU A 20 5.50 32.51 -20.90
N ALA A 21 4.38 31.81 -20.90
CA ALA A 21 4.36 30.36 -20.94
C ALA A 21 4.92 29.90 -22.29
N ASP A 22 6.25 29.78 -22.36
CA ASP A 22 6.91 29.14 -23.49
C ASP A 22 6.38 27.73 -23.66
N GLY A 23 5.89 27.47 -24.87
CA GLY A 23 5.12 26.30 -25.26
C GLY A 23 5.77 24.97 -24.86
N TYR A 24 5.10 24.23 -23.98
CA TYR A 24 5.38 22.82 -23.77
C TYR A 24 4.46 21.99 -24.67
N SER A 25 4.97 21.62 -25.84
CA SER A 25 4.36 20.56 -26.66
C SER A 25 4.71 19.21 -26.01
N PRO A 26 3.72 18.44 -25.51
CA PRO A 26 3.99 17.12 -24.95
C PRO A 26 4.59 16.19 -26.02
N PRO A 27 5.45 15.22 -25.64
CA PRO A 27 6.01 14.28 -26.59
C PRO A 27 4.88 13.55 -27.36
N PRO A 28 4.98 13.42 -28.70
CA PRO A 28 3.88 12.96 -29.56
C PRO A 28 3.38 11.54 -29.25
N ALA A 29 4.12 10.77 -28.44
CA ALA A 29 3.76 9.43 -28.02
C ALA A 29 2.56 9.37 -27.04
N LEU A 30 2.21 10.48 -26.35
CA LEU A 30 1.12 10.49 -25.36
C LEU A 30 -0.26 10.88 -25.93
N ASN A 31 -0.34 11.46 -27.12
CA ASN A 31 -1.60 11.94 -27.68
C ASN A 31 -2.41 10.88 -28.46
N GLN A 32 -1.80 9.75 -28.84
CA GLN A 32 -2.53 8.68 -29.53
C GLN A 32 -3.33 7.77 -28.59
N LEU A 33 -2.94 7.65 -27.31
CA LEU A 33 -3.65 6.81 -26.34
C LEU A 33 -4.75 7.54 -25.56
N ARG A 34 -4.77 8.89 -25.57
CA ARG A 34 -5.82 9.67 -24.89
C ARG A 34 -7.08 9.89 -25.72
N ARG A 35 -7.06 9.75 -27.05
CA ARG A 35 -8.25 9.91 -27.91
C ARG A 35 -9.16 8.68 -27.99
N ALA A 36 -8.73 7.52 -27.46
CA ALA A 36 -9.54 6.29 -27.47
C ALA A 36 -10.44 6.10 -26.23
N CYS A 37 -10.35 6.98 -25.22
CA CYS A 37 -11.12 6.86 -23.98
C CYS A 37 -11.93 8.14 -23.70
N SER A 38 -12.84 8.50 -24.60
CA SER A 38 -13.90 9.46 -24.28
C SER A 38 -15.00 8.78 -23.47
N ILE A 39 -15.03 9.11 -22.17
CA ILE A 39 -16.22 9.44 -21.37
C ILE A 39 -17.27 8.31 -21.25
N GLY A 40 -17.15 7.51 -20.19
CA GLY A 40 -18.27 6.82 -19.54
C GLY A 40 -18.53 7.43 -18.16
N PRO A 41 -19.78 7.51 -17.68
CA PRO A 41 -20.10 8.18 -16.43
C PRO A 41 -19.47 7.47 -15.21
N ALA A 42 -18.95 8.29 -14.30
CA ALA A 42 -18.31 7.87 -13.06
C ALA A 42 -19.26 7.05 -12.18
N ARG A 43 -18.89 5.80 -11.89
CA ARG A 43 -19.54 5.01 -10.84
C ARG A 43 -19.14 5.57 -9.47
N PRO A 44 -20.07 5.65 -8.49
CA PRO A 44 -19.74 6.08 -7.14
C PRO A 44 -18.79 5.07 -6.47
N ARG A 45 -17.75 5.58 -5.81
CA ARG A 45 -16.81 4.79 -5.02
C ARG A 45 -17.50 4.30 -3.74
N PRO A 46 -17.47 3.00 -3.41
CA PRO A 46 -17.88 2.56 -2.09
C PRO A 46 -16.83 2.98 -1.06
N ALA A 47 -17.26 3.74 -0.07
CA ALA A 47 -16.55 3.92 1.18
C ALA A 47 -16.71 2.63 2.00
N THR A 48 -15.62 1.97 2.37
CA THR A 48 -15.50 1.19 3.63
C THR A 48 -14.11 0.56 3.77
N SER A 49 -13.47 0.92 4.87
CA SER A 49 -12.68 0.09 5.80
C SER A 49 -11.60 -0.85 5.26
N GLU A 50 -10.39 -0.58 5.73
CA GLU A 50 -9.33 -1.55 5.96
C GLU A 50 -9.86 -2.93 6.41
N ARG A 51 -9.56 -3.96 5.60
CA ARG A 51 -9.15 -5.26 6.11
C ARG A 51 -7.98 -5.73 5.25
N VAL A 52 -6.77 -5.49 5.74
CA VAL A 52 -5.56 -6.16 5.28
C VAL A 52 -5.76 -7.66 5.57
N LEU A 53 -6.28 -8.38 4.59
CA LEU A 53 -6.29 -9.84 4.60
C LEU A 53 -4.85 -10.32 4.36
N VAL A 54 -4.13 -10.48 5.47
CA VAL A 54 -2.92 -11.30 5.52
C VAL A 54 -3.31 -12.68 4.99
N ARG A 55 -2.84 -13.03 3.79
CA ARG A 55 -3.00 -14.37 3.23
C ARG A 55 -2.34 -15.36 4.20
N PRO A 56 -3.07 -16.33 4.78
CA PRO A 56 -2.43 -17.35 5.58
C PRO A 56 -1.57 -18.22 4.67
N ALA A 57 -0.33 -18.44 5.09
CA ALA A 57 0.56 -19.43 4.50
C ALA A 57 -0.18 -20.78 4.44
N ALA A 58 -0.30 -21.35 3.25
CA ALA A 58 -0.85 -22.67 3.05
C ALA A 58 -0.01 -23.67 3.85
N ARG A 59 -0.60 -24.20 4.93
CA ARG A 59 -0.12 -25.40 5.63
C ARG A 59 -0.03 -26.54 4.61
N CYS A 60 1.18 -26.88 4.19
CA CYS A 60 1.45 -28.17 3.57
C CYS A 60 1.20 -29.27 4.62
N ARG A 61 0.04 -29.91 4.54
CA ARG A 61 -0.25 -31.14 5.26
C ARG A 61 0.84 -32.16 4.90
N HIS A 62 1.64 -32.55 5.88
CA HIS A 62 2.36 -33.81 5.84
C HIS A 62 1.33 -34.93 5.71
N LEU A 63 1.11 -35.39 4.48
CA LEU A 63 0.44 -36.66 4.25
C LEU A 63 1.41 -37.75 4.66
N ALA A 64 1.08 -38.37 5.78
CA ALA A 64 1.69 -39.58 6.30
C ALA A 64 1.81 -40.61 5.18
N SER A 65 3.07 -40.98 4.90
CA SER A 65 3.44 -42.15 4.13
C SER A 65 2.85 -43.39 4.82
N ARG A 66 1.84 -44.01 4.20
CA ARG A 66 1.40 -45.36 4.54
C ARG A 66 2.55 -46.32 4.25
N ARG A 67 3.08 -46.94 5.30
CA ARG A 67 3.93 -48.13 5.20
C ARG A 67 3.09 -49.27 4.62
N GLY A 68 3.33 -49.60 3.36
CA GLY A 68 2.96 -50.88 2.76
C GLY A 68 4.24 -51.69 2.60
N ALA A 69 4.41 -52.69 3.46
CA ALA A 69 5.45 -53.70 3.35
C ALA A 69 4.91 -54.88 2.51
N GLY A 70 5.79 -55.47 1.69
CA GLY A 70 5.63 -56.81 1.11
C GLY A 70 5.36 -56.85 -0.40
N GLY A 71 6.29 -57.46 -1.16
CA GLY A 71 6.03 -57.97 -2.51
C GLY A 71 7.17 -57.80 -3.53
N ASP A 72 8.05 -58.79 -3.60
CA ASP A 72 8.84 -59.29 -4.75
C ASP A 72 9.94 -58.45 -5.45
N PRO A 73 11.18 -58.97 -5.56
CA PRO A 73 12.29 -58.36 -6.30
C PRO A 73 12.32 -58.88 -7.76
N GLY A 74 11.35 -58.49 -8.59
CA GLY A 74 11.19 -59.14 -9.92
C GLY A 74 11.08 -58.22 -11.12
N VAL A 75 10.16 -57.24 -11.10
CA VAL A 75 9.79 -56.51 -12.32
C VAL A 75 9.33 -55.09 -11.93
N GLY A 76 10.26 -54.14 -11.79
CA GLY A 76 9.86 -52.87 -11.17
C GLY A 76 10.85 -51.71 -11.24
N MET A 77 11.58 -51.52 -12.35
CA MET A 77 12.52 -50.39 -12.45
C MET A 77 12.54 -49.67 -13.81
N PHE A 78 11.78 -50.12 -14.82
CA PHE A 78 11.77 -49.45 -16.13
C PHE A 78 10.72 -48.35 -16.25
N LEU A 79 9.53 -48.51 -15.66
CA LEU A 79 8.47 -47.49 -15.74
C LEU A 79 8.84 -46.22 -14.93
N THR A 80 9.47 -46.41 -13.76
CA THR A 80 9.88 -45.31 -12.87
C THR A 80 11.10 -44.55 -13.41
N THR A 81 12.09 -45.25 -13.96
CA THR A 81 13.27 -44.59 -14.57
C THR A 81 12.94 -43.84 -15.85
N VAL A 82 11.98 -44.32 -16.66
CA VAL A 82 11.51 -43.62 -17.87
C VAL A 82 10.74 -42.34 -17.53
N LEU A 83 9.93 -42.33 -16.45
CA LEU A 83 9.19 -41.15 -16.01
C LEU A 83 10.07 -40.09 -15.32
N PHE A 84 11.18 -40.47 -14.69
CA PHE A 84 12.09 -39.56 -13.96
C PHE A 84 13.38 -39.16 -14.72
N ARG A 85 13.41 -39.27 -16.06
CA ARG A 85 14.61 -38.99 -16.89
C ARG A 85 15.16 -37.55 -16.84
N LYS A 86 14.40 -36.57 -16.34
CA LYS A 86 14.81 -35.15 -16.26
C LYS A 86 14.90 -34.63 -14.81
N ARG A 87 15.31 -35.48 -13.87
CA ARG A 87 15.40 -35.11 -12.44
C ARG A 87 16.66 -34.28 -12.18
N ILE A 88 16.46 -33.04 -11.71
CA ILE A 88 17.55 -32.17 -11.25
C ILE A 88 17.99 -32.65 -9.85
N PRO A 89 19.29 -32.87 -9.60
CA PRO A 89 19.75 -33.29 -8.29
C PRO A 89 19.54 -32.16 -7.26
N GLY A 90 18.98 -32.51 -6.09
CA GLY A 90 18.77 -31.56 -4.99
C GLY A 90 17.67 -30.52 -5.23
N HIS A 91 17.83 -29.32 -4.63
CA HIS A 91 16.86 -28.23 -4.74
C HIS A 91 16.99 -27.47 -6.07
N GLN A 92 15.87 -27.26 -6.76
CA GLN A 92 15.85 -26.71 -8.13
C GLN A 92 16.45 -25.30 -8.27
N TRP A 93 16.43 -24.49 -7.21
CA TRP A 93 16.80 -23.06 -7.24
C TRP A 93 18.02 -22.72 -6.38
N ILE A 94 18.65 -23.70 -5.73
CA ILE A 94 19.74 -23.52 -4.76
C ILE A 94 20.83 -24.57 -5.06
N GLY A 95 22.10 -24.29 -4.72
CA GLY A 95 23.21 -25.23 -4.93
C GLY A 95 23.91 -25.07 -6.28
N LYS A 96 24.76 -26.06 -6.63
CA LYS A 96 25.64 -26.03 -7.81
C LYS A 96 24.88 -26.24 -9.13
N TYR A 97 24.01 -27.24 -9.19
CA TYR A 97 23.26 -27.59 -10.39
C TYR A 97 21.80 -27.12 -10.26
N ARG A 98 21.50 -25.96 -10.85
CA ARG A 98 20.17 -25.33 -10.81
C ARG A 98 19.47 -25.44 -12.15
N ARG A 99 18.15 -25.27 -12.16
CA ARG A 99 17.40 -25.13 -13.41
C ARG A 99 17.65 -23.74 -14.02
N PRO A 100 18.07 -23.62 -15.30
CA PRO A 100 18.22 -22.32 -15.95
C PRO A 100 16.85 -21.64 -16.10
N ARG A 101 16.75 -20.37 -15.72
CA ARG A 101 15.57 -19.53 -15.96
C ARG A 101 15.85 -18.63 -17.15
N VAL A 102 15.24 -18.94 -18.29
CA VAL A 102 15.34 -18.09 -19.48
C VAL A 102 14.49 -16.84 -19.29
N VAL A 103 15.03 -15.69 -19.66
CA VAL A 103 14.29 -14.42 -19.61
C VAL A 103 13.39 -14.36 -20.83
N THR A 104 12.08 -14.31 -20.59
CA THR A 104 11.08 -14.21 -21.66
C THR A 104 10.92 -12.75 -22.13
N LEU A 105 10.33 -12.56 -23.31
CA LEU A 105 10.07 -11.22 -23.85
C LEU A 105 9.13 -10.40 -22.96
N ALA A 106 8.13 -11.05 -22.36
CA ALA A 106 7.20 -10.39 -21.43
C ALA A 106 7.92 -9.82 -20.20
N MET A 107 8.93 -10.53 -19.67
CA MET A 107 9.73 -10.04 -18.55
C MET A 107 10.53 -8.79 -18.95
N LYS A 108 11.06 -8.76 -20.18
CA LYS A 108 11.78 -7.59 -20.71
C LYS A 108 10.83 -6.40 -20.87
N GLN A 109 9.65 -6.62 -21.46
CA GLN A 109 8.63 -5.57 -21.61
C GLN A 109 8.17 -5.03 -20.25
N ALA A 110 7.96 -5.90 -19.26
CA ALA A 110 7.61 -5.48 -17.91
C ALA A 110 8.71 -4.65 -17.25
N MET A 111 9.97 -4.98 -17.51
CA MET A 111 11.12 -4.21 -17.03
C MET A 111 11.18 -2.83 -17.70
N ILE A 112 11.02 -2.76 -19.02
CA ILE A 112 10.99 -1.50 -19.76
C ILE A 112 9.90 -0.57 -19.22
N ARG A 113 8.68 -1.08 -19.02
CA ARG A 113 7.58 -0.28 -18.45
C ARG A 113 7.90 0.29 -17.07
N ARG A 114 8.63 -0.45 -16.23
CA ARG A 114 9.05 0.06 -14.92
C ARG A 114 10.10 1.17 -15.05
N LEU A 115 11.07 0.97 -15.94
CA LEU A 115 12.10 1.97 -16.21
C LEU A 115 11.51 3.26 -16.79
N GLU A 116 10.48 3.15 -17.64
CA GLU A 116 9.74 4.31 -18.14
C GLU A 116 9.06 5.09 -17.00
N ILE A 117 8.44 4.39 -16.04
CA ILE A 117 7.84 5.01 -14.85
C ILE A 117 8.92 5.65 -13.96
N GLU A 118 10.06 4.99 -13.77
CA GLU A 118 11.17 5.53 -12.99
C GLU A 118 11.74 6.82 -13.63
N ALA A 119 11.93 6.83 -14.95
CA ALA A 119 12.37 8.01 -15.68
C ALA A 119 11.36 9.16 -15.60
N GLU A 120 10.06 8.86 -15.66
CA GLU A 120 9.01 9.86 -15.45
C GLU A 120 9.04 10.41 -14.01
N ASN A 121 9.21 9.54 -13.01
CA ASN A 121 9.33 9.96 -11.61
C ASN A 121 10.57 10.84 -11.38
N GLU A 122 11.72 10.48 -11.95
CA GLU A 122 12.95 11.29 -11.88
C GLU A 122 12.74 12.68 -12.46
N TYR A 123 12.05 12.77 -13.60
CA TYR A 123 11.69 14.06 -14.20
C TYR A 123 10.87 14.92 -13.23
N TRP A 124 9.81 14.37 -12.64
CA TRP A 124 8.96 15.11 -11.72
C TRP A 124 9.66 15.50 -10.41
N LEU A 125 10.58 14.65 -9.91
CA LEU A 125 11.34 14.91 -8.68
C LEU A 125 12.50 15.90 -8.89
N SER A 126 12.97 16.09 -10.12
CA SER A 126 14.10 16.97 -10.43
C SER A 126 13.82 18.47 -10.21
N ARG A 127 12.54 18.87 -10.11
CA ARG A 127 12.11 20.28 -10.05
C ARG A 127 11.40 20.58 -8.72
N PRO A 128 12.15 20.82 -7.63
CA PRO A 128 11.55 21.20 -6.36
C PRO A 128 10.96 22.62 -6.42
N TYR A 129 9.84 22.83 -5.73
CA TYR A 129 9.19 24.14 -5.65
C TYR A 129 9.84 25.08 -4.62
N LEU A 130 10.35 24.53 -3.51
CA LEU A 130 11.02 25.27 -2.44
C LEU A 130 12.49 24.90 -2.38
N THR A 131 13.34 25.86 -2.04
CA THR A 131 14.73 25.58 -1.68
C THR A 131 14.80 25.00 -0.26
N ARG A 132 15.89 24.30 0.05
CA ARG A 132 16.10 23.69 1.37
C ARG A 132 16.07 24.70 2.52
N GLU A 133 16.53 25.93 2.25
CA GLU A 133 16.50 27.02 3.22
C GLU A 133 15.07 27.48 3.53
N GLN A 134 14.20 27.54 2.51
CA GLN A 134 12.79 27.90 2.68
C GLN A 134 11.99 26.79 3.37
N GLU A 135 12.34 25.52 3.15
CA GLU A 135 11.71 24.39 3.83
C GLU A 135 12.04 24.35 5.34
N TYR A 136 13.15 24.97 5.74
CA TYR A 136 13.62 24.92 7.12
C TYR A 136 12.57 25.50 8.08
N LYS A 137 12.08 24.64 8.97
CA LYS A 137 11.06 24.93 10.00
C LYS A 137 9.69 25.38 9.50
N HIS A 138 9.37 25.24 8.20
CA HIS A 138 8.06 25.66 7.66
C HIS A 138 6.86 24.95 8.33
N ASN A 139 7.01 23.69 8.76
CA ASN A 139 5.93 22.91 9.37
C ASN A 139 6.31 22.31 10.73
N THR A 140 6.97 23.07 11.61
CA THR A 140 7.30 22.59 12.96
C THR A 140 6.10 22.60 13.89
N GLU A 141 5.25 23.63 13.81
CA GLU A 141 4.11 23.82 14.72
C GLU A 141 3.06 22.72 14.55
N GLU A 142 2.64 22.40 13.33
CA GLU A 142 1.66 21.32 13.15
C GLU A 142 2.25 19.95 13.54
N ARG A 143 3.55 19.72 13.28
CA ARG A 143 4.21 18.48 13.70
C ARG A 143 4.20 18.33 15.22
N LEU A 144 4.46 19.41 15.96
CA LEU A 144 4.37 19.44 17.42
C LEU A 144 2.93 19.19 17.88
N ALA A 145 1.95 19.87 17.29
CA ALA A 145 0.53 19.68 17.63
C ALA A 145 0.07 18.23 17.37
N ARG A 146 0.45 17.64 16.24
CA ARG A 146 0.16 16.22 15.92
C ARG A 146 0.81 15.27 16.93
N TRP A 147 2.04 15.57 17.35
CA TRP A 147 2.75 14.78 18.35
C TRP A 147 2.14 14.89 19.75
N GLU A 148 1.70 16.08 20.15
CA GLU A 148 0.99 16.32 21.42
C GLU A 148 -0.37 15.63 21.44
N ALA A 149 -1.12 15.69 20.34
CA ALA A 149 -2.37 14.95 20.17
C ALA A 149 -2.15 13.43 20.21
N PHE A 150 -1.04 12.94 19.68
CA PHE A 150 -0.68 11.53 19.81
C PHE A 150 -0.33 11.17 21.26
N LYS A 151 0.48 11.97 21.93
CA LYS A 151 0.82 11.77 23.35
C LYS A 151 -0.42 11.80 24.24
N SER A 152 -1.35 12.72 24.02
CA SER A 152 -2.60 12.79 24.78
C SER A 152 -3.46 11.55 24.55
N ARG A 153 -3.58 11.08 23.30
CA ARG A 153 -4.28 9.83 22.95
C ARG A 153 -3.66 8.60 23.61
N VAL A 154 -2.34 8.49 23.63
CA VAL A 154 -1.65 7.36 24.28
C VAL A 154 -1.87 7.41 25.78
N ARG A 155 -1.79 8.59 26.41
CA ARG A 155 -2.07 8.76 27.85
C ARG A 155 -3.53 8.50 28.21
N ALA A 156 -4.45 8.79 27.31
CA ALA A 156 -5.89 8.57 27.51
C ALA A 156 -6.31 7.09 27.37
N LYS A 157 -5.41 6.18 26.96
CA LYS A 157 -5.68 4.73 26.93
C LYS A 157 -5.60 4.15 28.34
N LEU A 158 -6.59 4.47 29.15
CA LEU A 158 -6.83 3.85 30.44
C LEU A 158 -8.00 2.87 30.30
N PRO A 159 -8.04 1.77 31.09
CA PRO A 159 -9.22 0.92 31.16
C PRO A 159 -10.47 1.74 31.53
N GLU A 160 -11.63 1.32 31.02
CA GLU A 160 -12.89 1.97 31.32
C GLU A 160 -13.20 1.91 32.83
N HIS A 161 -13.87 2.96 33.33
CA HIS A 161 -14.32 3.00 34.72
C HIS A 161 -15.37 1.91 34.96
N ARG A 162 -15.21 1.15 36.04
CA ARG A 162 -16.20 0.16 36.49
C ARG A 162 -17.07 0.79 37.58
N TYR A 163 -18.39 0.78 37.39
CA TYR A 163 -19.34 1.35 38.34
C TYR A 163 -20.01 0.27 39.17
N ILE A 164 -20.15 0.52 40.48
CA ILE A 164 -20.82 -0.40 41.42
C ILE A 164 -22.30 -0.58 41.07
N SER A 165 -22.92 0.41 40.42
CA SER A 165 -24.30 0.31 39.93
C SER A 165 -24.50 -0.87 38.99
N ASP A 166 -23.51 -1.20 38.17
CA ASP A 166 -23.60 -2.30 37.21
C ASP A 166 -23.65 -3.64 37.95
N ASP A 167 -22.86 -3.77 39.02
CA ASP A 167 -22.85 -4.94 39.89
C ASP A 167 -24.15 -5.05 40.71
N LEU A 168 -24.68 -3.94 41.23
CA LEU A 168 -25.93 -3.92 42.00
C LEU A 168 -27.16 -4.19 41.12
N ASN A 169 -27.16 -3.71 39.87
CA ASN A 169 -28.22 -3.98 38.91
C ASN A 169 -28.36 -5.48 38.62
N HIS A 170 -27.27 -6.24 38.70
CA HIS A 170 -27.30 -7.69 38.53
C HIS A 170 -28.15 -8.39 39.60
N LEU A 171 -28.27 -7.82 40.80
CA LEU A 171 -29.10 -8.38 41.88
C LEU A 171 -30.60 -8.34 41.56
N ASN A 172 -31.04 -7.46 40.66
CA ASN A 172 -32.45 -7.36 40.25
C ASN A 172 -32.93 -8.55 39.42
N VAL A 173 -32.03 -9.44 38.95
CA VAL A 173 -32.39 -10.62 38.15
C VAL A 173 -33.32 -11.58 38.90
N THR A 174 -33.24 -11.62 40.24
CA THR A 174 -34.07 -12.49 41.07
C THR A 174 -35.35 -11.82 41.58
N ARG A 175 -35.63 -10.58 41.15
CA ARG A 175 -36.81 -9.83 41.60
C ARG A 175 -38.08 -10.48 41.06
N LYS A 176 -38.95 -10.91 41.97
CA LYS A 176 -40.29 -11.46 41.67
C LYS A 176 -41.36 -10.45 42.05
N TRP A 177 -42.50 -10.49 41.37
CA TRP A 177 -43.69 -9.73 41.76
C TRP A 177 -44.49 -10.50 42.81
N THR A 178 -45.14 -9.77 43.71
CA THR A 178 -46.06 -10.32 44.72
C THR A 178 -47.32 -10.81 44.01
N THR A 179 -47.55 -12.12 44.08
CA THR A 179 -48.85 -12.77 43.76
C THR A 179 -49.75 -12.79 44.97
#